data_AF-A0A1F7UKB6-F1
#
_entry.id   AF-A0A1F7UKB6-F1
#
_cell.length_a   1.000
_cell.length_b   1.000
_cell.length_c   1.000
_cell.angle_alpha   90.00
_cell.angle_beta   90.00
_cell.angle_gamma   90.00
#
_symmetry.space_group_name_H-M   'P 1'
#
loop_
_entity.id
_entity.type
_entity.pdbx_description
1 polymer ?
#
loop_
_entity_poly.entity_id
_entity_poly.type
_entity_poly.pdbx_seq_one_letter_code
_entity_poly.pdbx_strand_id
1 'polypeptide(L)'
;MFQLKKRTDTLRGWRFMATICLYQDTRHEEPLHWIRSQLGIGYLSRRNDGISEIRINGFKQVRTILSWLLPYTRFKKVQARVIYRACDLLARKEMSALTKKDKIFLCHCLLTVQEHNYATRRKKTFRELCTAIGLTP
;
A
#
# COMPACT_ATOMS: atom_id res chain seq x y z
N MET A 1 3.48 1.13 -0.98
CA MET A 1 3.06 -0.19 -1.48
C MET A 1 1.55 -0.29 -1.42
N PHE A 2 0.93 -0.87 -2.45
CA PHE A 2 -0.48 -1.24 -2.44
C PHE A 2 -0.60 -2.67 -2.95
N GLN A 3 -1.27 -3.54 -2.21
CA GLN A 3 -1.23 -4.99 -2.41
C GLN A 3 -2.60 -5.62 -2.21
N LEU A 4 -2.86 -6.72 -2.93
CA LEU A 4 -3.95 -7.65 -2.66
C LEU A 4 -3.37 -8.95 -2.07
N LYS A 5 -3.66 -9.22 -0.80
CA LYS A 5 -3.19 -10.39 -0.05
C LYS A 5 -4.30 -11.42 0.12
N LYS A 6 -3.98 -12.71 -0.07
CA LYS A 6 -4.86 -13.82 0.31
C LYS A 6 -4.95 -13.91 1.84
N ARG A 7 -6.10 -14.32 2.35
CA ARG A 7 -6.42 -14.47 3.78
C ARG A 7 -7.21 -15.75 3.96
N THR A 8 -6.78 -16.60 4.87
CA THR A 8 -7.50 -17.84 5.24
C THR A 8 -8.43 -17.63 6.42
N ASP A 9 -8.21 -16.56 7.18
CA ASP A 9 -8.94 -16.17 8.39
C ASP A 9 -10.22 -15.37 8.13
N THR A 10 -10.56 -15.09 6.87
CA THR A 10 -11.76 -14.31 6.52
C THR A 10 -12.54 -15.02 5.43
N LEU A 11 -13.88 -15.01 5.52
CA LEU A 11 -14.76 -15.60 4.50
C LEU A 11 -14.50 -15.05 3.08
N ARG A 12 -14.11 -13.78 2.98
CA ARG A 12 -13.77 -13.16 1.69
C ARG A 12 -12.53 -13.78 1.02
N GLY A 13 -11.62 -14.38 1.78
CA GLY A 13 -10.40 -14.99 1.24
C GLY A 13 -9.27 -14.00 0.89
N TRP A 14 -9.48 -12.68 1.02
CA TRP A 14 -8.52 -11.66 0.61
C TRP A 14 -8.68 -10.33 1.34
N ARG A 15 -7.63 -9.49 1.29
CA ARG A 15 -7.65 -8.09 1.73
C ARG A 15 -6.77 -7.19 0.87
N PHE A 16 -7.21 -5.95 0.66
CA PHE A 16 -6.32 -4.87 0.24
C PHE A 16 -5.42 -4.44 1.40
N MET A 17 -4.19 -4.05 1.10
CA MET A 17 -3.24 -3.53 2.07
C MET A 17 -2.51 -2.34 1.46
N ALA A 18 -2.58 -1.20 2.14
CA ALA A 18 -1.80 -0.01 1.83
C ALA A 18 -0.74 0.20 2.91
N THR A 19 0.48 0.50 2.46
CA THR A 19 1.63 0.63 3.34
C THR A 19 2.59 1.69 2.81
N ILE A 20 3.03 2.62 3.67
CA ILE A 20 4.27 3.38 3.46
C ILE A 20 5.39 2.63 4.17
N CYS A 21 6.49 2.39 3.46
CA CYS A 21 7.65 1.73 4.02
C CYS A 21 8.90 2.51 3.64
N LEU A 22 9.73 2.80 4.63
CA LEU A 22 11.01 3.46 4.48
C LEU A 22 12.07 2.50 5.01
N TYR A 23 13.18 2.40 4.29
CA TYR A 23 14.25 1.44 4.55
C TYR A 23 15.54 2.19 4.81
N GLN A 24 16.37 1.66 5.70
CA GLN A 24 17.72 2.13 5.92
C GLN A 24 18.61 0.98 6.38
N ASP A 25 19.91 1.07 6.08
CA ASP A 25 20.89 0.17 6.71
C ASP A 25 20.78 0.29 8.23
N THR A 26 20.74 -0.85 8.94
CA THR A 26 20.53 -0.87 10.39
C THR A 26 21.62 -0.09 11.15
N ARG A 27 22.84 0.01 10.62
CA ARG A 27 23.93 0.80 11.23
C ARG A 27 23.65 2.30 11.22
N HIS A 28 22.68 2.74 10.42
CA HIS A 28 22.30 4.13 10.23
C HIS A 28 20.80 4.34 10.42
N GLU A 29 20.14 3.58 11.30
CA GLU A 29 18.67 3.62 11.45
C GLU A 29 18.12 4.89 12.13
N GLU A 30 18.96 5.74 12.73
CA GLU A 30 18.55 6.98 13.43
C GLU A 30 17.59 7.89 12.63
N PRO A 31 17.80 8.14 11.31
CA PRO A 31 16.85 8.91 10.51
C PRO A 31 15.46 8.26 10.45
N LEU A 32 15.36 6.94 10.55
CA LEU A 32 14.07 6.27 10.67
C LEU A 32 13.41 6.68 12.00
N HIS A 33 14.11 6.59 13.14
CA HIS A 33 13.58 7.04 14.43
C HIS A 33 13.06 8.49 14.38
N TRP A 34 13.83 9.40 13.77
CA TRP A 34 13.41 10.77 13.54
C TRP A 34 12.15 10.87 12.67
N ILE A 35 12.09 10.18 11.52
CA ILE A 35 10.88 10.19 10.67
C ILE A 35 9.66 9.66 11.42
N ARG A 36 9.81 8.59 12.22
CA ARG A 36 8.73 8.04 13.05
C ARG A 36 8.23 9.07 14.06
N SER A 37 9.13 9.83 14.71
CA SER A 37 8.74 10.85 15.67
C SER A 37 8.01 12.01 15.00
N GLN A 38 8.44 12.44 13.80
CA GLN A 38 7.74 13.47 13.02
C GLN A 38 6.35 13.03 12.56
N LEU A 39 6.20 11.76 12.16
CA LEU A 39 4.91 11.22 11.69
C LEU A 39 3.97 10.81 12.84
N GLY A 40 4.48 10.63 14.06
CA GLY A 40 3.73 10.19 15.22
C GLY A 40 3.15 8.76 15.10
N ILE A 41 3.55 8.00 14.08
CA ILE A 41 3.01 6.67 13.77
C ILE A 41 4.03 5.81 13.03
N GLY A 42 3.78 4.50 13.03
CA GLY A 42 4.59 3.51 12.36
C GLY A 42 5.33 2.65 13.38
N TYR A 43 5.53 1.40 13.02
CA TYR A 43 6.41 0.51 13.77
C TYR A 43 7.76 0.44 13.06
N LEU A 44 8.83 0.43 13.86
CA LEU A 44 10.19 0.20 13.39
C LEU A 44 10.55 -1.26 13.64
N SER A 45 11.19 -1.90 12.68
CA SER A 45 11.69 -3.27 12.84
C SER A 45 13.01 -3.45 12.14
N ARG A 46 13.92 -4.22 12.76
CA ARG A 46 15.17 -4.67 12.16
C ARG A 46 14.94 -6.03 11.51
N ARG A 47 15.31 -6.16 10.25
CA ARG A 47 15.26 -7.42 9.50
C ARG A 47 16.56 -8.19 9.70
N ASN A 48 16.51 -9.50 9.44
CA ASN A 48 17.66 -10.40 9.56
C ASN A 48 18.71 -10.22 8.44
N ASP A 49 18.50 -9.30 7.49
CA ASP A 49 19.42 -8.97 6.39
C ASP A 49 20.17 -7.65 6.61
N GLY A 50 20.18 -7.12 7.84
CA GLY A 50 20.87 -5.87 8.17
C GLY A 50 20.14 -4.59 7.72
N ILE A 51 18.87 -4.70 7.32
CA ILE A 51 18.02 -3.56 6.97
C ILE A 51 16.99 -3.28 8.05
N SER A 52 16.87 -2.01 8.41
CA SER A 52 15.79 -1.50 9.25
C SER A 52 14.68 -0.89 8.41
N GLU A 53 13.44 -1.07 8.85
CA GLU A 53 12.28 -0.50 8.17
C GLU A 53 11.32 0.18 9.14
N ILE A 54 10.75 1.29 8.71
CA ILE A 54 9.49 1.80 9.28
C ILE A 54 8.37 1.39 8.38
N ARG A 55 7.31 0.84 8.98
CA ARG A 55 6.10 0.48 8.28
C ARG A 55 4.89 1.18 8.88
N ILE A 56 4.16 1.89 8.02
CA ILE A 56 2.90 2.54 8.34
C ILE A 56 1.81 1.88 7.50
N ASN A 57 0.87 1.24 8.16
CA ASN A 57 -0.24 0.51 7.54
C ASN A 57 -1.57 1.21 7.81
N GLY A 58 -2.55 0.95 6.93
CA GLY A 58 -3.94 1.39 7.12
C GLY A 58 -4.31 2.52 6.15
N PHE A 59 -5.53 2.45 5.62
CA PHE A 59 -5.97 3.34 4.54
C PHE A 59 -6.04 4.80 4.99
N LYS A 60 -6.59 5.06 6.18
CA LYS A 60 -6.70 6.42 6.73
C LYS A 60 -5.33 7.06 6.96
N GLN A 61 -4.43 6.34 7.61
CA GLN A 61 -3.08 6.79 7.94
C GLN A 61 -2.26 7.06 6.67
N VAL A 62 -2.26 6.10 5.74
CA VAL A 62 -1.53 6.22 4.47
C VAL A 62 -2.08 7.37 3.63
N ARG A 63 -3.41 7.53 3.54
CA ARG A 63 -4.02 8.66 2.83
C ARG A 63 -3.53 10.00 3.40
N THR A 64 -3.59 10.17 4.72
CA THR A 64 -3.18 11.41 5.38
C THR A 64 -1.72 11.74 5.09
N ILE A 65 -0.80 10.79 5.32
CA ILE A 65 0.63 11.02 5.10
C ILE A 65 0.92 11.30 3.63
N LEU A 66 0.29 10.57 2.70
CA LEU A 66 0.48 10.83 1.28
C LEU A 66 -0.02 12.22 0.87
N SER A 67 -1.08 12.77 1.49
CA SER A 67 -1.51 14.15 1.20
C SER A 67 -0.43 15.17 1.54
N TRP A 68 0.33 14.97 2.61
CA TRP A 68 1.44 15.84 3.01
C TRP A 68 2.67 15.67 2.10
N LEU A 69 2.97 14.43 1.70
CA LEU A 69 4.17 14.13 0.91
C LEU A 69 4.01 14.38 -0.59
N LEU A 70 2.77 14.32 -1.12
CA LEU A 70 2.49 14.41 -2.55
C LEU A 70 3.04 15.67 -3.25
N PRO A 71 2.97 16.88 -2.66
CA PRO A 71 3.56 18.09 -3.25
C PRO A 71 5.06 17.97 -3.51
N TYR A 72 5.77 17.22 -2.67
CA TYR A 72 7.23 17.10 -2.69
C TYR A 72 7.74 15.82 -3.37
N THR A 73 6.85 14.85 -3.59
CA THR A 73 7.21 13.56 -4.19
C THR A 73 7.48 13.70 -5.69
N ARG A 74 8.71 13.39 -6.11
CA ARG A 74 9.11 13.36 -7.53
C ARG A 74 9.10 11.94 -8.11
N PHE A 75 10.02 11.09 -7.66
CA PHE A 75 10.22 9.75 -8.24
C PHE A 75 9.03 8.80 -8.07
N LYS A 76 8.31 8.90 -6.95
CA LYS A 76 7.15 8.04 -6.65
C LYS A 76 5.81 8.73 -6.87
N LYS A 77 5.76 9.81 -7.65
CA LYS A 77 4.59 10.69 -7.76
C LYS A 77 3.36 9.96 -8.27
N VAL A 78 3.53 9.10 -9.29
CA VAL A 78 2.42 8.32 -9.87
C VAL A 78 1.89 7.32 -8.85
N GLN A 79 2.77 6.53 -8.22
CA GLN A 79 2.38 5.55 -7.22
C GLN A 79 1.72 6.23 -6.01
N ALA A 80 2.31 7.31 -5.49
CA ALA A 80 1.75 8.07 -4.37
C ALA A 80 0.35 8.60 -4.67
N ARG A 81 0.13 9.16 -5.87
CA ARG A 81 -1.17 9.69 -6.28
C ARG A 81 -2.22 8.60 -6.39
N VAL A 82 -1.88 7.47 -7.01
CA VAL A 82 -2.78 6.34 -7.18
C VAL A 82 -3.13 5.70 -5.83
N ILE A 83 -2.13 5.48 -4.98
CA ILE A 83 -2.33 4.94 -3.63
C ILE A 83 -3.17 5.89 -2.78
N TYR A 84 -2.94 7.20 -2.87
CA TYR A 84 -3.76 8.20 -2.18
C TYR A 84 -5.24 8.06 -2.55
N ARG A 85 -5.56 7.99 -3.86
CA ARG A 85 -6.94 7.82 -4.34
C ARG A 85 -7.56 6.50 -3.89
N ALA A 86 -6.82 5.39 -3.96
CA ALA A 86 -7.28 4.09 -3.49
C ALA A 86 -7.55 4.09 -1.98
N CYS A 87 -6.67 4.70 -1.20
CA CYS A 87 -6.83 4.82 0.24
C CYS A 87 -7.97 5.77 0.63
N ASP A 88 -8.23 6.82 -0.14
CA ASP A 88 -9.36 7.71 0.10
C ASP A 88 -10.71 7.00 -0.07
N LEU A 89 -10.85 6.17 -1.11
CA LEU A 89 -12.02 5.31 -1.28
C LEU A 89 -12.17 4.31 -0.12
N LEU A 90 -11.08 3.59 0.19
CA LEU A 90 -11.06 2.53 1.21
C LEU A 90 -11.12 3.04 2.66
N ALA A 91 -10.86 4.33 2.89
CA ALA A 91 -11.03 4.95 4.21
C ALA A 91 -12.46 5.45 4.46
N ARG A 92 -13.27 5.60 3.39
CA ARG A 92 -14.66 6.09 3.47
C ARG A 92 -15.69 4.98 3.39
N LYS A 93 -15.33 3.83 2.81
CA LYS A 93 -16.23 2.70 2.60
C LYS A 93 -15.67 1.45 3.26
N GLU A 94 -16.56 0.74 3.95
CA GLU A 94 -16.29 -0.63 4.38
C GLU A 94 -16.14 -1.56 3.17
N MET A 95 -15.36 -2.63 3.33
CA MET A 95 -15.05 -3.57 2.24
C MET A 95 -16.32 -4.23 1.67
N SER A 96 -17.33 -4.47 2.51
CA SER A 96 -18.63 -5.03 2.11
C SER A 96 -19.47 -4.07 1.27
N ALA A 97 -19.24 -2.77 1.39
CA ALA A 97 -19.97 -1.72 0.67
C ALA A 97 -19.31 -1.34 -0.68
N LEU A 98 -18.22 -2.01 -1.08
CA LEU A 98 -17.56 -1.74 -2.35
C LEU A 98 -18.37 -2.29 -3.53
N THR A 99 -18.77 -1.38 -4.41
CA THR A 99 -19.45 -1.71 -5.66
C THR A 99 -18.52 -2.42 -6.64
N LYS A 100 -19.09 -3.00 -7.71
CA LYS A 100 -18.32 -3.55 -8.83
C LYS A 100 -17.35 -2.51 -9.43
N LYS A 101 -17.81 -1.27 -9.59
CA LYS A 101 -17.00 -0.15 -10.11
C LYS A 101 -15.84 0.19 -9.16
N ASP A 102 -16.09 0.24 -7.85
CA ASP A 102 -15.06 0.47 -6.84
C ASP A 102 -13.97 -0.62 -6.91
N LYS A 103 -14.37 -1.89 -6.99
CA LYS A 103 -13.44 -3.03 -7.09
C LYS A 103 -12.58 -2.97 -8.35
N ILE A 104 -13.18 -2.67 -9.51
CA ILE A 104 -12.46 -2.49 -10.78
C ILE A 104 -11.44 -1.34 -10.67
N PHE A 105 -11.86 -0.21 -10.11
CA PHE A 105 -10.97 0.93 -9.88
C PHE A 105 -9.76 0.55 -9.01
N LEU A 106 -9.97 -0.22 -7.93
CA LEU A 106 -8.89 -0.70 -7.07
C LEU A 106 -7.95 -1.69 -7.78
N CYS A 107 -8.46 -2.54 -8.68
CA CYS A 107 -7.63 -3.39 -9.54
C CYS A 107 -6.73 -2.55 -10.46
N HIS A 108 -7.26 -1.51 -11.11
CA HIS A 108 -6.44 -0.61 -11.92
C HIS A 108 -5.38 0.10 -11.09
N CYS A 109 -5.74 0.57 -9.88
CA CYS A 109 -4.78 1.18 -8.97
C CYS A 109 -3.62 0.22 -8.63
N LEU A 110 -3.91 -1.06 -8.38
CA LEU A 110 -2.87 -2.07 -8.15
C LEU A 110 -1.95 -2.23 -9.35
N LEU A 111 -2.51 -2.34 -10.56
CA LEU A 111 -1.74 -2.50 -11.79
C LEU A 111 -0.82 -1.31 -12.03
N THR A 112 -1.32 -0.07 -11.92
CA THR A 112 -0.50 1.13 -12.10
C THR A 112 0.64 1.18 -11.09
N VAL A 113 0.39 0.82 -9.83
CA VAL A 113 1.44 0.75 -8.80
C VAL A 113 2.46 -0.34 -9.15
N GLN A 114 2.04 -1.50 -9.63
CA GLN A 114 2.93 -2.60 -10.03
C GLN A 114 3.78 -2.25 -11.26
N GLU A 115 3.22 -1.52 -12.21
CA GLU A 115 3.91 -1.07 -13.42
C GLU A 115 5.06 -0.11 -13.10
N HIS A 116 4.83 0.83 -12.17
CA HIS A 116 5.79 1.85 -11.80
C HIS A 116 6.77 1.41 -10.69
N ASN A 117 6.70 0.18 -10.19
CA ASN A 117 7.67 -0.35 -9.25
C ASN A 117 8.84 -1.01 -9.99
N TYR A 118 10.07 -0.68 -9.57
CA TYR A 118 11.32 -1.12 -10.22
C TYR A 118 11.45 -2.63 -10.38
N ALA A 119 11.11 -3.42 -9.34
CA ALA A 119 11.22 -4.87 -9.39
C ALA A 119 10.05 -5.52 -8.65
N THR A 120 9.43 -6.49 -9.30
CA THR A 120 8.46 -7.40 -8.68
C THR A 120 8.77 -8.80 -9.16
N ARG A 121 8.91 -9.77 -8.24
CA ARG A 121 9.12 -11.18 -8.61
C ARG A 121 8.04 -11.70 -9.58
N ARG A 122 6.81 -11.21 -9.43
CA ARG A 122 5.68 -11.51 -10.31
C ARG A 122 4.68 -10.36 -10.32
N LYS A 123 4.32 -9.85 -11.49
CA LYS A 123 3.19 -8.92 -11.67
C LYS A 123 1.90 -9.71 -11.81
N LYS A 124 0.81 -9.25 -11.19
CA LYS A 124 -0.51 -9.87 -11.36
C LYS A 124 -1.16 -9.20 -12.56
N THR A 125 -1.86 -9.98 -13.37
CA THR A 125 -2.69 -9.46 -14.46
C THR A 125 -4.00 -8.89 -13.93
N PHE A 126 -4.69 -8.07 -14.73
CA PHE A 126 -6.03 -7.59 -14.40
C PHE A 126 -7.00 -8.74 -14.13
N ARG A 127 -6.98 -9.78 -14.97
CA ARG A 127 -7.84 -10.96 -14.82
C ARG A 127 -7.61 -11.64 -13.48
N GLU A 128 -6.35 -11.91 -13.11
CA GLU A 128 -6.04 -12.53 -11.82
C GLU A 128 -6.51 -11.69 -10.62
N LEU A 129 -6.40 -10.36 -10.71
CA LEU A 129 -6.90 -9.48 -9.66
C LEU A 129 -8.43 -9.54 -9.56
N CYS A 130 -9.13 -9.50 -10.69
CA CYS A 130 -10.58 -9.60 -10.76
C CYS A 130 -11.09 -10.95 -10.24
N THR A 131 -10.49 -12.06 -10.65
CA THR A 131 -10.82 -13.39 -10.14
C THR A 131 -10.60 -13.46 -8.64
N ALA A 132 -9.47 -12.94 -8.14
CA ALA A 132 -9.15 -12.97 -6.71
C ALA A 132 -10.16 -12.21 -5.84
N ILE A 133 -10.90 -11.23 -6.38
CA ILE A 133 -11.89 -10.45 -5.63
C ILE A 133 -13.35 -10.76 -6.02
N GLY A 134 -13.57 -11.85 -6.77
CA GLY A 134 -14.89 -12.34 -7.17
C GLY A 134 -15.60 -11.47 -8.22
N LEU A 135 -14.84 -10.82 -9.12
CA LEU A 135 -15.39 -10.05 -10.25
C LEU A 135 -15.56 -10.88 -11.52
N THR A 136 -14.92 -12.03 -11.62
CA THR A 136 -15.11 -13.02 -12.69
C THR A 136 -15.42 -14.37 -12.05
N PRO A 137 -16.20 -15.23 -12.74
CA PRO A 137 -16.24 -16.66 -12.43
C PRO A 137 -14.82 -17.26 -12.39
#